data_AF-A0A383DSD3-F1
#
_entry.id   AF-A0A383DSD3-F1
#
_cell.length_a   1.000
_cell.length_b   1.000
_cell.length_c   1.000
_cell.angle_alpha   90.00
_cell.angle_beta   90.00
_cell.angle_gamma   90.00
#
_symmetry.space_group_name_H-M   'P 1'
#
loop_
_entity.id
_entity.type
_entity.pdbx_description
1 polymer ?
#
loop_
_entity_poly.entity_id
_entity_poly.type
_entity_poly.pdbx_seq_one_letter_code
_entity_poly.pdbx_strand_id
1 'polypeptide(L)'
;VELNSGQVHVWTASLSRAKNEIKELAEVLSPDERSRANRFLFDRDRERFTIARGVLRRLLAQYVDLSPEHLQFRYGKHGKPRLHADDTTALEF
;
A
#
# COMPACT_ATOMS: atom_id res chain seq x y z
N VAL A 1 -4.10 -3.00 14.68
CA VAL A 1 -5.50 -3.32 14.32
C VAL A 1 -5.66 -4.82 14.38
N GLU A 2 -6.70 -5.34 15.03
CA GLU A 2 -6.93 -6.78 15.17
C GLU A 2 -7.93 -7.27 14.12
N LEU A 3 -7.64 -8.40 13.46
CA LEU A 3 -8.51 -9.03 12.46
C LEU A 3 -8.78 -10.47 12.89
N ASN A 4 -10.02 -10.75 13.32
CA ASN A 4 -10.40 -12.07 13.80
C ASN A 4 -10.72 -13.03 12.65
N SER A 5 -10.67 -14.34 12.94
CA SER A 5 -11.05 -15.37 11.97
C SER A 5 -12.50 -15.15 11.48
N GLY A 6 -12.70 -15.17 10.16
CA GLY A 6 -14.00 -14.92 9.52
C GLY A 6 -14.39 -13.44 9.41
N GLN A 7 -13.55 -12.50 9.87
CA GLN A 7 -13.80 -11.07 9.76
C GLN A 7 -13.23 -10.50 8.46
N VAL A 8 -13.91 -9.49 7.91
CA VAL A 8 -13.43 -8.70 6.77
C VAL A 8 -13.46 -7.23 7.14
N HIS A 9 -12.34 -6.53 6.93
CA HIS A 9 -12.27 -5.08 7.05
C HIS A 9 -12.27 -4.43 5.67
N VAL A 10 -13.16 -3.47 5.46
CA VAL A 10 -13.25 -2.69 4.22
C VAL A 10 -12.88 -1.25 4.52
N TRP A 11 -11.81 -0.77 3.87
CA TRP A 11 -11.33 0.60 4.01
C TRP A 11 -11.62 1.40 2.75
N THR A 12 -12.00 2.66 2.94
CA THR A 12 -12.16 3.61 1.84
C THR A 12 -11.26 4.82 2.08
N ALA A 13 -10.69 5.35 1.01
CA ALA A 13 -9.82 6.51 1.07
C ALA A 13 -10.24 7.54 0.02
N SER A 14 -10.39 8.79 0.46
CA SER A 14 -10.66 9.91 -0.45
C SER A 14 -9.35 10.39 -1.06
N LEU A 15 -9.19 10.17 -2.37
CA LEU A 15 -8.00 10.61 -3.11
C LEU A 15 -7.82 12.14 -3.09
N SER A 16 -8.92 12.90 -3.03
CA SER A 16 -8.84 14.36 -2.95
C SER A 16 -8.36 14.85 -1.58
N ARG A 17 -8.81 14.24 -0.48
CA ARG A 17 -8.35 14.60 0.88
C ARG A 17 -6.92 14.15 1.11
N ALA A 18 -6.59 12.91 0.72
CA ALA A 18 -5.26 12.33 0.90
C ALA A 18 -4.19 12.99 0.02
N LYS A 19 -4.58 13.79 -0.99
CA LYS A 19 -3.62 14.61 -1.76
C LYS A 19 -2.84 15.58 -0.87
N ASN A 20 -3.42 16.04 0.23
CA ASN A 20 -2.72 16.92 1.19
C ASN A 20 -1.55 16.22 1.89
N GLU A 21 -1.59 14.89 1.98
CA GLU A 21 -0.57 14.05 2.63
C GLU A 21 0.36 13.38 1.61
N ILE A 22 0.29 13.75 0.32
CA ILE A 22 0.95 13.01 -0.75
C ILE A 22 2.47 12.88 -0.56
N LYS A 23 3.12 13.88 0.06
CA LYS A 23 4.56 13.83 0.35
C LYS A 23 4.89 12.70 1.32
N GLU A 24 4.20 12.65 2.45
CA GLU A 24 4.39 11.58 3.44
C GLU A 24 4.00 10.21 2.89
N LEU A 25 2.94 10.16 2.07
CA LEU A 25 2.53 8.94 1.40
C LEU A 25 3.59 8.46 0.41
N ALA A 26 4.32 9.37 -0.26
CA ALA A 26 5.42 9.03 -1.16
C ALA A 26 6.67 8.51 -0.42
N GLU A 27 6.90 8.98 0.81
CA GLU A 27 8.05 8.55 1.63
C GLU A 27 7.97 7.07 2.02
N VAL A 28 6.76 6.58 2.30
CA VAL A 28 6.54 5.18 2.69
C VAL A 28 6.55 4.18 1.53
N LEU A 29 6.59 4.65 0.27
CA LEU A 29 6.67 3.76 -0.89
C LEU A 29 8.03 3.03 -0.91
N SER A 30 8.04 1.81 -1.42
CA SER A 30 9.30 1.13 -1.76
C SER A 30 9.97 1.76 -2.99
N PRO A 31 11.28 1.51 -3.21
CA PRO A 31 11.96 1.98 -4.42
C PRO A 31 11.27 1.58 -5.73
N ASP A 32 10.79 0.34 -5.83
CA ASP A 32 10.09 -0.17 -7.03
C ASP A 32 8.76 0.54 -7.27
N GLU A 33 8.03 0.87 -6.20
CA GLU A 33 6.78 1.63 -6.32
C GLU A 33 7.03 3.08 -6.69
N ARG A 34 8.07 3.72 -6.13
CA ARG A 34 8.48 5.07 -6.54
C ARG A 34 8.86 5.08 -8.03
N SER A 35 9.63 4.09 -8.47
CA SER A 35 9.96 3.90 -9.89
C SER A 35 8.71 3.74 -10.74
N ARG A 36 7.76 2.91 -10.31
CA ARG A 36 6.47 2.72 -11.01
C ARG A 36 5.63 4.00 -11.06
N ALA A 37 5.58 4.78 -9.98
CA ALA A 37 4.90 6.06 -9.94
C ALA A 37 5.51 7.04 -10.97
N ASN A 38 6.84 7.06 -11.07
CA ASN A 38 7.57 7.92 -11.99
C ASN A 38 7.38 7.53 -13.47
N ARG A 39 6.97 6.29 -13.76
CA ARG A 39 6.67 5.82 -15.13
C ARG A 39 5.32 6.31 -15.68
N PHE A 40 4.44 6.85 -14.84
CA PHE A 40 3.19 7.45 -15.35
C PHE A 40 3.49 8.71 -16.14
N LEU A 41 2.86 8.85 -17.30
CA LEU A 41 3.00 10.02 -18.16
C LEU A 41 2.31 11.25 -17.55
N PHE A 42 1.11 11.07 -17.01
CA PHE A 42 0.31 12.15 -16.45
C PHE A 42 0.48 12.25 -14.94
N ASP A 43 0.66 13.47 -14.43
CA ASP A 43 0.82 13.73 -13.00
C ASP A 43 -0.37 13.27 -12.18
N ARG A 44 -1.59 13.41 -12.72
CA ARG A 44 -2.80 12.91 -12.07
C ARG A 44 -2.73 11.40 -11.77
N ASP A 45 -2.19 10.61 -12.70
CA ASP A 45 -2.11 9.16 -12.52
C ASP A 45 -0.96 8.78 -11.56
N ARG A 46 0.16 9.50 -11.64
CA ARG A 46 1.27 9.41 -10.68
C ARG A 46 0.79 9.71 -9.25
N GLU A 47 0.04 10.80 -9.07
CA GLU A 47 -0.51 11.21 -7.78
C GLU A 47 -1.47 10.15 -7.24
N ARG A 48 -2.43 9.69 -8.05
CA ARG A 48 -3.40 8.67 -7.66
C ARG A 48 -2.73 7.36 -7.26
N PHE A 49 -1.74 6.92 -8.04
CA PHE A 49 -0.97 5.73 -7.72
C PHE A 49 -0.24 5.89 -6.38
N THR A 50 0.45 7.02 -6.18
CA THR A 50 1.21 7.32 -4.96
C THR A 50 0.30 7.31 -3.74
N ILE A 51 -0.84 8.01 -3.81
CA ILE A 51 -1.82 8.09 -2.73
C ILE A 51 -2.38 6.71 -2.41
N ALA A 52 -2.89 5.99 -3.42
CA ALA A 52 -3.49 4.68 -3.20
C ALA A 52 -2.47 3.68 -2.62
N ARG A 53 -1.22 3.72 -3.10
CA ARG A 53 -0.18 2.81 -2.63
C ARG A 53 0.30 3.15 -1.22
N GLY A 54 0.52 4.43 -0.92
CA GLY A 54 0.92 4.87 0.42
C GLY A 54 -0.14 4.55 1.48
N VAL A 55 -1.42 4.78 1.15
CA VAL A 55 -2.55 4.44 2.04
C VAL A 55 -2.59 2.93 2.28
N LEU A 56 -2.47 2.12 1.23
CA LEU A 56 -2.44 0.66 1.37
C LEU A 56 -1.30 0.19 2.29
N ARG A 57 -0.09 0.74 2.14
CA ARG A 57 1.06 0.41 3.00
C ARG A 57 0.81 0.79 4.45
N ARG A 58 0.31 2.01 4.71
CA ARG A 58 -0.06 2.47 6.06
C ARG A 58 -1.14 1.62 6.70
N LEU A 59 -2.11 1.14 5.93
CA LEU A 59 -3.17 0.26 6.44
C LEU A 59 -2.61 -1.12 6.77
N LEU A 60 -1.92 -1.77 5.83
CA LEU A 60 -1.38 -3.12 6.03
C LEU A 60 -0.37 -3.17 7.18
N ALA A 61 0.47 -2.14 7.32
CA ALA A 61 1.39 -1.96 8.44
C ALA A 61 0.72 -2.13 9.82
N GLN A 62 -0.51 -1.61 9.97
CA GLN A 62 -1.26 -1.72 11.22
C GLN A 62 -1.81 -3.13 11.52
N TYR A 63 -1.88 -4.00 10.52
CA TYR A 63 -2.31 -5.40 10.68
C TYR A 63 -1.16 -6.35 10.98
N VAL A 64 0.06 -5.99 10.56
CA VAL A 64 1.24 -6.86 10.69
C VAL A 64 2.29 -6.30 11.66
N ASP A 65 2.01 -5.17 12.30
CA ASP A 65 2.88 -4.48 13.27
C ASP A 65 4.29 -4.19 12.72
N LEU A 66 4.36 -3.70 11.48
CA LEU A 66 5.59 -3.29 10.81
C LEU A 66 5.49 -1.86 10.29
N SER A 67 6.62 -1.16 10.19
CA SER A 67 6.65 0.13 9.51
C SER A 67 6.24 0.00 8.03
N PRO A 68 5.43 0.92 7.48
CA PRO A 68 4.97 0.86 6.08
C PRO A 68 6.08 0.71 5.02
N GLU A 69 7.23 1.33 5.26
CA GLU A 69 8.42 1.29 4.42
C GLU A 69 9.09 -0.10 4.39
N HIS A 70 8.94 -0.89 5.46
CA HIS A 70 9.51 -2.24 5.57
C HIS A 70 8.64 -3.33 4.96
N LEU A 71 7.38 -3.03 4.61
CA LEU A 71 6.50 -3.99 3.95
C LEU A 71 7.08 -4.45 2.60
N GLN A 72 7.21 -5.74 2.41
CA GLN A 72 7.61 -6.31 1.13
C GLN A 72 6.40 -6.86 0.40
N PHE A 73 6.22 -6.46 -0.86
CA PHE A 73 5.18 -7.03 -1.72
C PHE A 73 5.81 -7.94 -2.76
N ARG A 74 5.22 -9.13 -2.93
CA ARG A 74 5.44 -9.98 -4.09
C ARG A 74 4.30 -9.80 -5.07
N TYR A 75 4.62 -9.76 -6.36
CA TYR A 75 3.61 -9.69 -7.43
C TYR A 75 3.50 -11.05 -8.10
N GLY A 76 2.29 -11.62 -8.10
CA GLY A 76 2.03 -12.88 -8.80
C GLY A 76 1.97 -12.71 -10.32
N LYS A 77 1.77 -13.83 -11.03
CA LYS A 77 1.68 -13.90 -12.51
C LYS A 77 0.69 -12.90 -13.12
N HIS A 78 -0.36 -12.54 -12.39
CA HIS A 78 -1.41 -11.61 -12.82
C HIS A 78 -1.26 -10.20 -12.25
N GLY A 79 -0.12 -9.87 -11.64
CA GLY A 79 0.15 -8.54 -11.09
C GLY A 79 -0.59 -8.20 -9.80
N LYS A 80 -1.37 -9.14 -9.22
CA LYS A 80 -1.97 -8.94 -7.89
C LYS A 80 -0.85 -8.94 -6.82
N PRO A 81 -0.70 -7.86 -6.03
CA PRO A 81 0.26 -7.83 -4.94
C PRO A 81 -0.18 -8.76 -3.81
N ARG A 82 0.79 -9.37 -3.13
CA ARG A 82 0.64 -10.10 -1.87
C ARG A 82 1.77 -9.66 -0.94
N LEU A 83 1.54 -9.70 0.37
CA LEU A 83 2.63 -9.51 1.33
C LEU A 83 3.62 -10.69 1.20
N HIS A 84 4.91 -10.38 1.28
CA HIS A 84 5.96 -11.38 1.30
C HIS A 84 5.87 -12.16 2.61
N ALA A 85 5.63 -13.46 2.52
CA ALA A 85 5.50 -14.34 3.67
C ALA A 85 6.88 -14.75 4.19
N ASP A 86 7.57 -13.84 4.88
CA ASP A 86 8.56 -14.23 5.90
C ASP A 86 8.00 -14.00 7.32
N ASP A 87 6.90 -13.24 7.47
CA ASP A 87 6.22 -12.99 8.74
C ASP A 87 4.81 -13.61 8.74
N THR A 88 4.66 -14.69 9.49
CA THR A 88 3.53 -15.29 10.23
C THR A 88 2.04 -14.84 10.05
N THR A 89 1.62 -14.17 8.98
CA THR A 89 0.25 -13.65 8.85
C THR A 89 -0.43 -14.11 7.56
N ALA A 90 -1.54 -14.84 7.68
CA ALA A 90 -2.41 -15.28 6.58
C ALA A 90 -3.30 -14.13 6.02
N LEU A 91 -2.79 -12.89 6.03
CA LEU A 91 -3.57 -11.71 5.63
C LEU A 91 -3.67 -11.63 4.10
N GLU A 92 -4.90 -11.72 3.59
CA GLU A 92 -5.23 -11.47 2.19
C GLU A 92 -5.85 -10.07 2.00
N PHE A 93 -5.51 -9.39 0.90
CA PHE A 93 -6.01 -8.05 0.54
C PHE A 93 -6.24 -7.88 -0.97
#